data_AF-C3YDX0-F1
#
_entry.id   AF-C3YDX0-F1
#
_cell.length_a   1.000
_cell.length_b   1.000
_cell.length_c   1.000
_cell.angle_alpha   90.00
_cell.angle_beta   90.00
_cell.angle_gamma   90.00
#
_symmetry.space_group_name_H-M   'P 1'
#
loop_
_entity.id
_entity.type
_entity.pdbx_description
1 polymer ?
#
loop_
_entity_poly.entity_id
_entity_poly.type
_entity_poly.pdbx_seq_one_letter_code
_entity_poly.pdbx_strand_id
1 'polypeptide(L)'
;MIESSRESASVKAIQDRTATLEEEEEIRRQHERRKVVANLAAGAIAGAIAKTTVAPLDRTKIMFQVSHNRFSAKEAYKVIFRTYKNEGFFSLWRGNSATMARVIPYAAIQFASHEQYKKMFRTSYKKLKSPPPYTRFLAGSMAGVTASCCTYPLDMVRARMAVTKKAKYSSLPDCFAHIIKEEGGLTLYRGFTPTILGVIPYAGTSFFTYETLKILLADFTGGKEPNPIHRLIFGMLAGLFGQSASYPLDVIRRRMQTEGVTGNPCSSILGTARMIIKEEGVRRGLYKGLSMNWVKGPIAVGISFTTFDLTQRTLHRLAMFKDT
;
A
#
# COMPACT_ATOMS: atom_id res chain seq x y z
N MET A 1 -39.35 -7.32 -60.62
CA MET A 1 -37.97 -7.87 -60.73
C MET A 1 -36.90 -6.84 -60.31
N ILE A 2 -37.02 -5.56 -60.70
CA ILE A 2 -36.06 -4.48 -60.34
C ILE A 2 -36.10 -4.12 -58.85
N GLU A 3 -37.27 -4.18 -58.22
CA GLU A 3 -37.47 -3.84 -56.79
C GLU A 3 -36.80 -4.83 -55.83
N SER A 4 -36.93 -6.13 -56.10
CA SER A 4 -36.26 -7.20 -55.34
C SER A 4 -34.72 -7.12 -55.42
N SER A 5 -34.18 -6.69 -56.57
CA SER A 5 -32.73 -6.50 -56.73
C SER A 5 -32.21 -5.29 -55.95
N ARG A 6 -32.98 -4.20 -55.86
CA ARG A 6 -32.63 -3.03 -55.03
C ARG A 6 -32.70 -3.32 -53.54
N GLU A 7 -33.67 -4.11 -53.11
CA GLU A 7 -33.85 -4.50 -51.71
C GLU A 7 -32.70 -5.41 -51.25
N SER A 8 -32.28 -6.38 -52.08
CA SER A 8 -31.12 -7.24 -51.79
C SER A 8 -29.79 -6.48 -51.66
N ALA A 9 -29.59 -5.44 -52.49
CA ALA A 9 -28.40 -4.58 -52.43
C ALA A 9 -28.38 -3.70 -51.17
N SER A 10 -29.56 -3.20 -50.76
CA SER A 10 -29.73 -2.42 -49.52
C SER A 10 -29.43 -3.26 -48.28
N VAL A 11 -29.94 -4.50 -48.23
CA VAL A 11 -29.67 -5.45 -47.13
C VAL A 11 -28.19 -5.77 -47.03
N LYS A 12 -27.51 -6.02 -48.16
CA LYS A 12 -26.08 -6.31 -48.20
C LYS A 12 -25.23 -5.13 -47.72
N ALA A 13 -25.58 -3.91 -48.12
CA ALA A 13 -24.91 -2.69 -47.66
C ALA A 13 -25.10 -2.43 -46.16
N ILE A 14 -26.28 -2.73 -45.61
CA ILE A 14 -26.54 -2.65 -44.16
C ILE A 14 -25.69 -3.68 -43.42
N GLN A 15 -25.60 -4.90 -43.95
CA GLN A 15 -24.87 -6.00 -43.32
C GLN A 15 -23.36 -5.79 -43.30
N ASP A 16 -22.79 -5.28 -44.39
CA ASP A 16 -21.38 -4.88 -44.46
C ASP A 16 -21.09 -3.73 -43.48
N ARG A 17 -22.01 -2.76 -43.37
CA ARG A 17 -21.86 -1.63 -42.44
C ARG A 17 -21.94 -2.04 -40.98
N THR A 18 -22.82 -3.00 -40.64
CA THR A 18 -22.85 -3.59 -39.29
C THR A 18 -21.59 -4.37 -38.97
N ALA A 19 -21.06 -5.15 -39.91
CA ALA A 19 -19.81 -5.89 -39.73
C ALA A 19 -18.61 -4.94 -39.48
N THR A 20 -18.52 -3.84 -40.22
CA THR A 20 -17.46 -2.83 -40.01
C THR A 20 -17.55 -2.16 -38.65
N LEU A 21 -18.77 -1.90 -38.14
CA LEU A 21 -18.96 -1.28 -36.83
C LEU A 21 -18.60 -2.25 -35.68
N GLU A 22 -18.93 -3.54 -35.83
CA GLU A 22 -18.53 -4.57 -34.88
C GLU A 22 -17.00 -4.75 -34.82
N GLU A 23 -16.33 -4.71 -35.96
CA GLU A 23 -14.87 -4.80 -36.06
C GLU A 23 -14.18 -3.57 -35.43
N GLU A 24 -14.68 -2.35 -35.71
CA GLU A 24 -14.20 -1.11 -35.07
C GLU A 24 -14.40 -1.14 -33.54
N GLU A 25 -15.54 -1.62 -33.06
CA GLU A 25 -15.79 -1.78 -31.63
C GLU A 25 -14.84 -2.79 -30.98
N GLU A 26 -14.54 -3.90 -31.67
CA GLU A 26 -13.64 -4.93 -31.18
C GLU A 26 -12.19 -4.42 -31.10
N ILE A 27 -11.71 -3.73 -32.15
CA ILE A 27 -10.40 -3.06 -32.14
C ILE A 27 -10.32 -2.05 -30.99
N ARG A 28 -11.38 -1.24 -30.79
CA ARG A 28 -11.44 -0.27 -29.68
C ARG A 28 -11.41 -0.96 -28.32
N ARG A 29 -12.15 -2.06 -28.12
CA ARG A 29 -12.13 -2.85 -26.88
C ARG A 29 -10.77 -3.48 -26.63
N GLN A 30 -10.11 -4.01 -27.65
CA GLN A 30 -8.76 -4.58 -27.53
C GLN A 30 -7.74 -3.50 -27.17
N HIS A 31 -7.82 -2.33 -27.81
CA HIS A 31 -6.94 -1.19 -27.52
C HIS A 31 -7.12 -0.69 -26.08
N GLU A 32 -8.37 -0.56 -25.59
CA GLU A 32 -8.64 -0.19 -24.21
C GLU A 32 -8.15 -1.25 -23.20
N ARG A 33 -8.30 -2.54 -23.51
CA ARG A 33 -7.71 -3.62 -22.67
C ARG A 33 -6.20 -3.51 -22.60
N ARG A 34 -5.51 -3.29 -23.73
CA ARG A 34 -4.05 -3.11 -23.77
C ARG A 34 -3.61 -1.91 -22.94
N LYS A 35 -4.31 -0.78 -23.04
CA LYS A 35 -4.07 0.41 -22.19
C LYS A 35 -4.21 0.10 -20.71
N VAL A 36 -5.28 -0.60 -20.31
CA VAL A 36 -5.50 -0.96 -18.90
C VAL A 36 -4.37 -1.86 -18.39
N VAL A 37 -3.99 -2.89 -19.15
CA VAL A 37 -2.88 -3.78 -18.78
C VAL A 37 -1.56 -3.03 -18.69
N ALA A 38 -1.27 -2.13 -19.63
CA ALA A 38 -0.05 -1.31 -19.62
C ALA A 38 -0.01 -0.38 -18.40
N ASN A 39 -1.11 0.28 -18.06
CA ASN A 39 -1.21 1.14 -16.88
C ASN A 39 -1.07 0.35 -15.58
N LEU A 40 -1.64 -0.85 -15.50
CA LEU A 40 -1.49 -1.74 -14.34
C LEU A 40 -0.03 -2.20 -14.19
N ALA A 41 0.62 -2.60 -15.29
CA ALA A 41 2.03 -3.01 -15.27
C ALA A 41 2.95 -1.83 -14.90
N ALA A 42 2.74 -0.66 -15.49
CA ALA A 42 3.47 0.56 -15.15
C ALA A 42 3.29 0.93 -13.67
N GLY A 43 2.07 0.85 -13.15
CA GLY A 43 1.78 1.09 -11.73
C GLY A 43 2.47 0.09 -10.80
N ALA A 44 2.47 -1.20 -11.15
CA ALA A 44 3.13 -2.23 -10.36
C ALA A 44 4.66 -2.05 -10.33
N ILE A 45 5.27 -1.79 -11.49
CA ILE A 45 6.72 -1.52 -11.63
C ILE A 45 7.11 -0.27 -10.86
N ALA A 46 6.35 0.82 -11.04
CA ALA A 46 6.54 2.07 -10.31
C ALA A 46 6.48 1.89 -8.79
N GLY A 47 5.46 1.19 -8.30
CA GLY A 47 5.32 0.88 -6.88
C GLY A 47 6.47 0.02 -6.34
N ALA A 48 6.90 -1.00 -7.09
CA ALA A 48 8.00 -1.89 -6.68
C ALA A 48 9.35 -1.16 -6.63
N ILE A 49 9.64 -0.32 -7.63
CA ILE A 49 10.86 0.50 -7.66
C ILE A 49 10.83 1.54 -6.54
N ALA A 50 9.73 2.27 -6.36
CA ALA A 50 9.59 3.24 -5.28
C ALA A 50 9.82 2.61 -3.90
N LYS A 51 9.21 1.44 -3.62
CA LYS A 51 9.41 0.70 -2.37
C LYS A 51 10.84 0.22 -2.19
N THR A 52 11.47 -0.26 -3.26
CA THR A 52 12.86 -0.72 -3.23
C THR A 52 13.81 0.44 -2.96
N THR A 53 13.59 1.61 -3.54
CA THR A 53 14.45 2.78 -3.31
C THR A 53 14.38 3.27 -1.87
N VAL A 54 13.20 3.27 -1.25
CA VAL A 54 13.05 3.69 0.16
C VAL A 54 13.28 2.58 1.18
N ALA A 55 13.54 1.34 0.74
CA ALA A 55 13.71 0.19 1.64
C ALA A 55 14.84 0.37 2.68
N PRO A 56 16.00 0.98 2.38
CA PRO A 56 17.03 1.28 3.40
C PRO A 56 16.53 2.20 4.51
N LEU A 57 15.72 3.21 4.17
CA LEU A 57 15.11 4.12 5.15
C LEU A 57 14.04 3.41 5.97
N ASP A 58 13.25 2.53 5.34
CA ASP A 58 12.28 1.67 6.02
C ASP A 58 12.95 0.73 7.03
N ARG A 59 14.06 0.06 6.65
CA ARG A 59 14.82 -0.81 7.54
C ARG A 59 15.36 0.01 8.72
N THR A 60 15.99 1.14 8.45
CA THR A 60 16.56 2.04 9.47
C THR A 60 15.47 2.51 10.44
N LYS A 61 14.30 2.92 9.93
CA LYS A 61 13.14 3.29 10.77
C LYS A 61 12.77 2.16 11.73
N ILE A 62 12.60 0.94 11.22
CA ILE A 62 12.22 -0.21 12.05
C ILE A 62 13.27 -0.47 13.13
N MET A 63 14.57 -0.45 12.78
CA MET A 63 15.66 -0.62 13.74
C MET A 63 15.63 0.40 14.88
N PHE A 64 15.33 1.67 14.59
CA PHE A 64 15.15 2.68 15.62
C PHE A 64 13.89 2.45 16.45
N GLN A 65 12.74 2.13 15.84
CA GLN A 65 11.47 1.94 16.56
C GLN A 65 11.55 0.85 17.65
N VAL A 66 12.37 -0.18 17.41
CA VAL A 66 12.55 -1.30 18.35
C VAL A 66 13.73 -1.11 19.30
N SER A 67 14.70 -0.26 18.94
CA SER A 67 15.88 0.02 19.76
C SER A 67 15.58 1.05 20.83
N HIS A 68 16.28 0.97 21.96
CA HIS A 68 16.29 2.02 22.99
C HIS A 68 17.04 3.28 22.54
N ASN A 69 17.84 3.23 21.47
CA ASN A 69 18.64 4.35 20.98
C ASN A 69 17.76 5.55 20.57
N ARG A 70 18.25 6.76 20.83
CA ARG A 70 17.56 7.99 20.45
C ARG A 70 17.64 8.19 18.93
N PHE A 71 16.52 8.58 18.33
CA PHE A 71 16.49 8.92 16.92
C PHE A 71 17.11 10.30 16.68
N SER A 72 18.06 10.38 15.75
CA SER A 72 18.64 11.61 15.21
C SER A 72 19.12 11.33 13.78
N ALA A 73 19.13 12.33 12.90
CA ALA A 73 19.63 12.18 11.53
C ALA A 73 21.08 11.68 11.50
N LYS A 74 21.93 12.19 12.41
CA LYS A 74 23.32 11.74 12.56
C LYS A 74 23.41 10.27 12.96
N GLU A 75 22.57 9.83 13.88
CA GLU A 75 22.53 8.43 14.32
C GLU A 75 21.95 7.52 13.23
N ALA A 76 20.94 7.98 12.47
CA ALA A 76 20.41 7.24 11.34
C ALA A 76 21.47 7.02 10.26
N TYR A 77 22.23 8.07 9.92
CA TYR A 77 23.37 7.95 9.02
C TYR A 77 24.42 6.96 9.54
N LYS A 78 24.79 7.04 10.84
CA LYS A 78 25.73 6.08 11.45
C LYS A 78 25.22 4.65 11.38
N VAL A 79 23.93 4.40 11.63
CA VAL A 79 23.34 3.06 11.53
C VAL A 79 23.43 2.54 10.10
N ILE A 80 23.09 3.35 9.10
CA ILE A 80 23.22 2.99 7.69
C ILE A 80 24.67 2.68 7.34
N PHE A 81 25.60 3.57 7.69
CA PHE A 81 27.02 3.41 7.38
C PHE A 81 27.65 2.19 8.10
N ARG A 82 27.31 1.97 9.36
CA ARG A 82 27.75 0.81 10.13
C ARG A 82 27.20 -0.49 9.55
N THR A 83 25.95 -0.48 9.12
CA THR A 83 25.30 -1.62 8.47
C THR A 83 25.97 -1.94 7.14
N TYR A 84 26.24 -0.92 6.32
CA TYR A 84 27.02 -1.04 5.09
C TYR A 84 28.40 -1.65 5.35
N LYS A 85 29.15 -1.13 6.33
CA LYS A 85 30.52 -1.58 6.63
C LYS A 85 30.57 -3.01 7.22
N ASN A 86 29.60 -3.37 8.07
CA ASN A 86 29.64 -4.62 8.82
C ASN A 86 28.89 -5.77 8.13
N GLU A 87 27.81 -5.48 7.39
CA GLU A 87 26.93 -6.49 6.78
C GLU A 87 26.95 -6.44 5.24
N GLY A 88 27.61 -5.43 4.65
CA GLY A 88 27.70 -5.20 3.21
C GLY A 88 26.53 -4.38 2.64
N PHE A 89 26.67 -3.96 1.39
CA PHE A 89 25.72 -3.06 0.71
C PHE A 89 24.28 -3.59 0.66
N PHE A 90 24.09 -4.83 0.19
CA PHE A 90 22.76 -5.43 0.03
C PHE A 90 22.02 -5.67 1.35
N SER A 91 22.73 -5.61 2.49
CA SER A 91 22.08 -5.75 3.78
C SER A 91 21.05 -4.63 4.01
N LEU A 92 21.25 -3.41 3.50
CA LEU A 92 20.32 -2.29 3.70
C LEU A 92 18.89 -2.60 3.25
N TRP A 93 18.71 -3.51 2.28
CA TRP A 93 17.41 -3.97 1.76
C TRP A 93 16.84 -5.19 2.49
N ARG A 94 17.43 -5.61 3.60
CA ARG A 94 16.97 -6.78 4.34
C ARG A 94 15.54 -6.60 4.84
N GLY A 95 14.68 -7.56 4.50
CA GLY A 95 13.23 -7.51 4.72
C GLY A 95 12.43 -6.92 3.54
N ASN A 96 13.08 -6.32 2.53
CA ASN A 96 12.40 -5.84 1.32
C ASN A 96 11.78 -6.99 0.52
N SER A 97 12.41 -8.17 0.51
CA SER A 97 11.86 -9.38 -0.12
C SER A 97 10.47 -9.74 0.41
N ALA A 98 10.25 -9.64 1.74
CA ALA A 98 8.94 -9.85 2.35
C ALA A 98 7.93 -8.76 1.97
N THR A 99 8.40 -7.52 1.76
CA THR A 99 7.55 -6.43 1.26
C THR A 99 7.10 -6.72 -0.17
N MET A 100 8.01 -7.15 -1.05
CA MET A 100 7.71 -7.46 -2.44
C MET A 100 6.82 -8.71 -2.57
N ALA A 101 7.14 -9.77 -1.82
CA ALA A 101 6.34 -11.00 -1.77
C ALA A 101 4.89 -10.74 -1.31
N ARG A 102 4.65 -9.66 -0.56
CA ARG A 102 3.32 -9.28 -0.09
C ARG A 102 2.48 -8.56 -1.13
N VAL A 103 3.07 -7.81 -2.07
CA VAL A 103 2.34 -6.92 -2.97
C VAL A 103 1.29 -7.67 -3.80
N ILE A 104 1.71 -8.75 -4.48
CA ILE A 104 0.82 -9.50 -5.38
C ILE A 104 -0.28 -10.24 -4.61
N PRO A 105 0.02 -11.04 -3.57
CA PRO A 105 -1.02 -11.73 -2.80
C PRO A 105 -2.01 -10.78 -2.13
N TYR A 106 -1.53 -9.64 -1.62
CA TYR A 106 -2.41 -8.65 -1.00
C TYR A 106 -3.43 -8.10 -2.00
N ALA A 107 -2.96 -7.67 -3.18
CA ALA A 107 -3.84 -7.18 -4.23
C ALA A 107 -4.82 -8.27 -4.71
N ALA A 108 -4.33 -9.48 -5.00
CA ALA A 108 -5.15 -10.58 -5.48
C ALA A 108 -6.29 -10.93 -4.50
N ILE A 109 -5.96 -11.08 -3.20
CA ILE A 109 -6.96 -11.39 -2.17
C ILE A 109 -7.92 -10.21 -1.99
N GLN A 110 -7.41 -8.97 -1.97
CA GLN A 110 -8.26 -7.79 -1.84
C GLN A 110 -9.29 -7.71 -2.98
N PHE A 111 -8.87 -7.88 -4.24
CA PHE A 111 -9.80 -7.83 -5.37
C PHE A 111 -10.79 -9.01 -5.35
N ALA A 112 -10.31 -10.23 -5.10
CA ALA A 112 -11.17 -11.41 -5.02
C ALA A 112 -12.21 -11.27 -3.90
N SER A 113 -11.80 -10.90 -2.69
CA SER A 113 -12.71 -10.68 -1.56
C SER A 113 -13.68 -9.52 -1.82
N HIS A 114 -13.22 -8.44 -2.46
CA HIS A 114 -14.08 -7.31 -2.81
C HIS A 114 -15.21 -7.72 -3.77
N GLU A 115 -14.92 -8.53 -4.79
CA GLU A 115 -15.96 -9.06 -5.69
C GLU A 115 -16.97 -9.94 -4.92
N GLN A 116 -16.50 -10.80 -4.02
CA GLN A 116 -17.38 -11.66 -3.21
C GLN A 116 -18.28 -10.84 -2.27
N TYR A 117 -17.74 -9.85 -1.56
CA TYR A 117 -18.54 -9.00 -0.68
C TYR A 117 -19.53 -8.15 -1.45
N LYS A 118 -19.15 -7.61 -2.62
CA LYS A 118 -20.11 -6.92 -3.50
C LYS A 118 -21.25 -7.85 -3.95
N LYS A 119 -20.95 -9.08 -4.34
CA LYS A 119 -21.96 -10.07 -4.73
C LYS A 119 -22.90 -10.40 -3.57
N MET A 120 -22.35 -10.56 -2.36
CA MET A 120 -23.12 -10.75 -1.14
C MET A 120 -24.09 -9.59 -0.89
N PHE A 121 -23.61 -8.34 -0.88
CA PHE A 121 -24.49 -7.17 -0.69
C PHE A 121 -25.53 -7.02 -1.80
N ARG A 122 -25.19 -7.26 -3.07
CA ARG A 122 -26.18 -7.23 -4.16
C ARG A 122 -27.29 -8.26 -3.97
N THR A 123 -26.96 -9.42 -3.39
CA THR A 123 -27.94 -10.46 -3.05
C THR A 123 -28.84 -10.03 -1.90
N SER A 124 -28.30 -9.32 -0.91
CA SER A 124 -29.06 -8.78 0.22
C SER A 124 -30.00 -7.63 -0.17
N TYR A 125 -29.62 -6.79 -1.15
CA TYR A 125 -30.41 -5.65 -1.62
C TYR A 125 -31.11 -5.92 -2.97
N LYS A 126 -31.50 -7.17 -3.27
CA LYS A 126 -32.14 -7.57 -4.55
C LYS A 126 -33.33 -6.70 -4.96
N LYS A 127 -34.06 -6.12 -4.01
CA LYS A 127 -35.23 -5.26 -4.26
C LYS A 127 -34.89 -3.83 -4.69
N LEU A 128 -33.63 -3.39 -4.53
CA LEU A 128 -33.18 -2.07 -4.97
C LEU A 128 -32.46 -2.16 -6.31
N LYS A 129 -32.71 -1.19 -7.20
CA LYS A 129 -32.01 -1.03 -8.48
C LYS A 129 -30.49 -0.90 -8.32
N SER A 130 -30.03 -0.39 -7.17
CA SER A 130 -28.61 -0.35 -6.79
C SER A 130 -28.45 -0.42 -5.26
N PRO A 131 -27.45 -1.17 -4.74
CA PRO A 131 -27.20 -1.20 -3.31
C PRO A 131 -26.72 0.17 -2.80
N PRO A 132 -27.04 0.53 -1.54
CA PRO A 132 -26.67 1.82 -0.96
C PRO A 132 -25.17 2.13 -1.03
N PRO A 133 -24.74 3.40 -1.10
CA PRO A 133 -23.31 3.77 -1.19
C PRO A 133 -22.44 3.17 -0.08
N TYR A 134 -22.93 3.08 1.17
CA TYR A 134 -22.18 2.51 2.29
C TYR A 134 -21.78 1.04 2.09
N THR A 135 -22.52 0.27 1.28
CA THR A 135 -22.20 -1.14 1.00
C THR A 135 -20.89 -1.29 0.23
N ARG A 136 -20.55 -0.32 -0.64
CA ARG A 136 -19.27 -0.29 -1.37
C ARG A 136 -18.12 -0.02 -0.41
N PHE A 137 -18.32 0.91 0.53
CA PHE A 137 -17.36 1.20 1.58
C PHE A 137 -17.13 -0.02 2.50
N LEU A 138 -18.21 -0.69 2.93
CA LEU A 138 -18.12 -1.93 3.72
C LEU A 138 -17.40 -3.03 2.95
N ALA A 139 -17.78 -3.28 1.69
CA ALA A 139 -17.13 -4.30 0.86
C ALA A 139 -15.63 -4.04 0.70
N GLY A 140 -15.25 -2.78 0.43
CA GLY A 140 -13.85 -2.37 0.33
C GLY A 140 -13.09 -2.54 1.65
N SER A 141 -13.69 -2.14 2.77
CA SER A 141 -13.09 -2.27 4.10
C SER A 141 -12.90 -3.75 4.50
N MET A 142 -13.94 -4.58 4.32
CA MET A 142 -13.87 -6.02 4.61
C MET A 142 -12.85 -6.74 3.72
N ALA A 143 -12.76 -6.37 2.45
CA ALA A 143 -11.75 -6.89 1.54
C ALA A 143 -10.33 -6.51 1.98
N GLY A 144 -10.12 -5.25 2.36
CA GLY A 144 -8.83 -4.77 2.88
C GLY A 144 -8.42 -5.45 4.19
N VAL A 145 -9.36 -5.68 5.11
CA VAL A 145 -9.11 -6.44 6.34
C VAL A 145 -8.77 -7.89 6.00
N THR A 146 -9.53 -8.55 5.13
CA THR A 146 -9.27 -9.94 4.73
C THR A 146 -7.89 -10.11 4.09
N ALA A 147 -7.55 -9.24 3.13
CA ALA A 147 -6.22 -9.24 2.52
C ALA A 147 -5.11 -8.98 3.56
N SER A 148 -5.37 -8.09 4.52
CA SER A 148 -4.43 -7.82 5.62
C SER A 148 -4.25 -9.04 6.52
N CYS A 149 -5.33 -9.74 6.90
CA CYS A 149 -5.29 -10.97 7.70
C CYS A 149 -4.46 -12.06 7.01
N CYS A 150 -4.74 -12.33 5.73
CA CYS A 150 -4.06 -13.40 5.00
C CYS A 150 -2.57 -13.09 4.75
N THR A 151 -2.21 -11.82 4.58
CA THR A 151 -0.82 -11.43 4.28
C THR A 151 -0.04 -10.92 5.48
N TYR A 152 -0.64 -10.88 6.67
CA TYR A 152 0.01 -10.40 7.89
C TYR A 152 1.29 -11.17 8.26
N PRO A 153 1.40 -12.49 8.05
CA PRO A 153 2.65 -13.20 8.34
C PRO A 153 3.88 -12.63 7.61
N LEU A 154 3.70 -12.08 6.39
CA LEU A 154 4.78 -11.42 5.65
C LEU A 154 5.19 -10.08 6.30
N ASP A 155 4.25 -9.37 6.91
CA ASP A 155 4.56 -8.15 7.69
C ASP A 155 5.37 -8.47 8.95
N MET A 156 5.07 -9.60 9.59
CA MET A 156 5.80 -10.08 10.75
C MET A 156 7.24 -10.47 10.38
N VAL A 157 7.41 -11.29 9.35
CA VAL A 157 8.73 -11.70 8.85
C VAL A 157 9.55 -10.49 8.40
N ARG A 158 8.92 -9.53 7.69
CA ARG A 158 9.58 -8.26 7.31
C ARG A 158 10.18 -7.54 8.53
N ALA A 159 9.40 -7.39 9.61
CA ALA A 159 9.85 -6.70 10.81
C ALA A 159 11.02 -7.42 11.48
N ARG A 160 10.93 -8.76 11.61
CA ARG A 160 11.98 -9.60 12.18
C ARG A 160 13.27 -9.58 11.36
N MET A 161 13.17 -9.66 10.04
CA MET A 161 14.33 -9.59 9.16
C MET A 161 15.02 -8.22 9.18
N ALA A 162 14.25 -7.12 9.28
CA ALA A 162 14.81 -5.78 9.30
C ALA A 162 15.73 -5.53 10.52
N VAL A 163 15.43 -6.15 11.66
CA VAL A 163 16.15 -5.96 12.94
C VAL A 163 17.20 -7.04 13.23
N THR A 164 17.24 -8.10 12.43
CA THR A 164 18.20 -9.20 12.58
C THR A 164 19.30 -9.14 11.55
N LYS A 165 20.44 -9.73 11.89
CA LYS A 165 21.54 -9.98 10.95
C LYS A 165 21.27 -11.21 10.10
N LYS A 166 21.96 -11.33 8.96
CA LYS A 166 21.88 -12.49 8.05
C LYS A 166 22.24 -13.81 8.72
N ALA A 167 23.11 -13.79 9.73
CA ALA A 167 23.49 -14.98 10.49
C ALA A 167 22.33 -15.63 11.28
N LYS A 168 21.33 -14.85 11.72
CA LYS A 168 20.17 -15.40 12.45
C LYS A 168 19.10 -15.96 11.51
N TYR A 169 18.82 -15.24 10.41
CA TYR A 169 17.86 -15.69 9.38
C TYR A 169 18.49 -15.51 8.00
N SER A 170 18.71 -16.61 7.28
CA SER A 170 19.34 -16.58 5.96
C SER A 170 18.39 -16.02 4.89
N SER A 171 17.11 -16.38 4.96
CA SER A 171 16.10 -16.12 3.94
C SER A 171 14.71 -15.88 4.53
N LEU A 172 13.74 -15.53 3.68
CA LEU A 172 12.34 -15.32 4.08
C LEU A 172 11.69 -16.63 4.56
N PRO A 173 11.77 -17.77 3.83
CA PRO A 173 11.20 -19.04 4.28
C PRO A 173 11.86 -19.53 5.57
N ASP A 174 13.18 -19.34 5.71
CA ASP A 174 13.93 -19.68 6.91
C ASP A 174 13.43 -18.91 8.14
N CYS A 175 13.27 -17.59 8.03
CA CYS A 175 12.70 -16.76 9.10
C CYS A 175 11.27 -17.21 9.46
N PHE A 176 10.45 -17.52 8.47
CA PHE A 176 9.07 -17.99 8.68
C PHE A 176 9.05 -19.34 9.41
N ALA A 177 9.87 -20.30 8.98
CA ALA A 177 9.99 -21.61 9.60
C ALA A 177 10.51 -21.52 11.04
N HIS A 178 11.51 -20.66 11.29
CA HIS A 178 12.03 -20.40 12.64
C HIS A 178 10.95 -19.88 13.58
N ILE A 179 10.17 -18.87 13.16
CA ILE A 179 9.10 -18.31 13.99
C ILE A 179 8.07 -19.38 14.37
N ILE A 180 7.66 -20.22 13.41
CA ILE A 180 6.68 -21.28 13.68
C ILE A 180 7.25 -22.33 14.63
N LYS A 181 8.49 -22.75 14.43
CA LYS A 181 9.12 -23.83 15.21
C LYS A 181 9.47 -23.39 16.64
N GLU A 182 9.98 -22.16 16.83
CA GLU A 182 10.49 -21.69 18.12
C GLU A 182 9.45 -20.91 18.93
N GLU A 183 8.59 -20.12 18.27
CA GLU A 183 7.65 -19.19 18.94
C GLU A 183 6.17 -19.56 18.71
N GLY A 184 5.90 -20.56 17.87
CA GLY A 184 4.55 -21.01 17.52
C GLY A 184 3.88 -20.19 16.41
N GLY A 185 2.93 -20.83 15.69
CA GLY A 185 2.25 -20.22 14.53
C GLY A 185 1.44 -18.95 14.85
N LEU A 186 0.86 -18.85 16.05
CA LEU A 186 0.10 -17.67 16.48
C LEU A 186 0.98 -16.41 16.59
N THR A 187 2.30 -16.57 16.79
CA THR A 187 3.24 -15.45 16.85
C THR A 187 3.32 -14.70 15.52
N LEU A 188 3.01 -15.34 14.39
CA LEU A 188 2.93 -14.65 13.10
C LEU A 188 1.91 -13.51 13.07
N TYR A 189 0.94 -13.53 13.99
CA TYR A 189 -0.11 -12.51 14.13
C TYR A 189 0.13 -11.54 15.29
N ARG A 190 1.27 -11.62 15.99
CA ARG A 190 1.62 -10.64 17.03
C ARG A 190 1.76 -9.24 16.42
N GLY A 191 1.07 -8.28 17.04
CA GLY A 191 0.97 -6.91 16.55
C GLY A 191 -0.19 -6.68 15.56
N PHE A 192 -1.01 -7.69 15.25
CA PHE A 192 -2.16 -7.51 14.36
C PHE A 192 -3.19 -6.55 14.97
N THR A 193 -3.51 -6.72 16.26
CA THR A 193 -4.43 -5.85 16.98
C THR A 193 -4.04 -4.36 16.95
N PRO A 194 -2.80 -3.95 17.32
CA PRO A 194 -2.41 -2.54 17.17
C PRO A 194 -2.36 -2.07 15.71
N THR A 195 -2.19 -2.98 14.74
CA THR A 195 -2.31 -2.64 13.31
C THR A 195 -3.73 -2.17 12.97
N ILE A 196 -4.73 -2.95 13.34
CA ILE A 196 -6.14 -2.62 13.07
C ILE A 196 -6.57 -1.40 13.88
N LEU A 197 -6.21 -1.33 15.17
CA LEU A 197 -6.51 -0.17 16.00
C LEU A 197 -5.86 1.12 15.47
N GLY A 198 -4.68 1.03 14.85
CA GLY A 198 -3.98 2.17 14.26
C GLY A 198 -4.65 2.75 13.01
N VAL A 199 -5.47 1.96 12.30
CA VAL A 199 -6.22 2.43 11.12
C VAL A 199 -7.26 3.49 11.51
N ILE A 200 -7.90 3.35 12.68
CA ILE A 200 -8.96 4.25 13.15
C ILE A 200 -8.45 5.70 13.33
N PRO A 201 -7.42 5.99 14.16
CA PRO A 201 -6.90 7.34 14.30
C PRO A 201 -6.25 7.84 13.00
N TYR A 202 -5.63 6.96 12.21
CA TYR A 202 -5.09 7.36 10.91
C TYR A 202 -6.19 7.89 10.00
N ALA A 203 -7.24 7.10 9.76
CA ALA A 203 -8.33 7.45 8.87
C ALA A 203 -9.12 8.65 9.41
N GLY A 204 -9.48 8.63 10.69
CA GLY A 204 -10.25 9.70 11.34
C GLY A 204 -9.55 11.06 11.25
N THR A 205 -8.28 11.14 11.64
CA THR A 205 -7.52 12.39 11.55
C THR A 205 -7.26 12.79 10.10
N SER A 206 -6.98 11.84 9.20
CA SER A 206 -6.77 12.17 7.78
C SER A 206 -8.02 12.78 7.14
N PHE A 207 -9.19 12.14 7.33
CA PHE A 207 -10.44 12.65 6.79
C PHE A 207 -10.84 13.98 7.43
N PHE A 208 -10.71 14.10 8.76
CA PHE A 208 -10.96 15.35 9.46
C PHE A 208 -10.10 16.49 8.87
N THR A 209 -8.79 16.31 8.81
CA THR A 209 -7.89 17.32 8.23
C THR A 209 -8.23 17.64 6.79
N TYR A 210 -8.49 16.64 5.95
CA TYR A 210 -8.79 16.85 4.53
C TYR A 210 -10.09 17.66 4.33
N GLU A 211 -11.16 17.29 5.04
CA GLU A 211 -12.45 17.99 4.98
C GLU A 211 -12.36 19.40 5.57
N THR A 212 -11.69 19.59 6.72
CA THR A 212 -11.49 20.91 7.32
C THR A 212 -10.72 21.84 6.38
N LEU A 213 -9.64 21.38 5.74
CA LEU A 213 -8.88 22.20 4.80
C LEU A 213 -9.69 22.59 3.56
N LYS A 214 -10.58 21.71 3.07
CA LYS A 214 -11.51 22.05 1.98
C LYS A 214 -12.49 23.14 2.39
N ILE A 215 -13.09 23.04 3.58
CA ILE A 215 -14.03 24.03 4.11
C ILE A 215 -13.33 25.38 4.27
N LEU A 216 -12.16 25.41 4.91
CA LEU A 216 -11.38 26.63 5.08
C LEU A 216 -11.06 27.30 3.74
N LEU A 217 -10.62 26.54 2.73
CA LEU A 217 -10.35 27.11 1.41
C LEU A 217 -11.64 27.63 0.74
N ALA A 218 -12.75 26.92 0.87
CA ALA A 218 -14.04 27.37 0.34
C ALA A 218 -14.45 28.71 0.97
N ASP A 219 -14.27 28.86 2.29
CA ASP A 219 -14.56 30.10 3.02
C ASP A 219 -13.67 31.26 2.53
N PHE A 220 -12.36 31.02 2.35
CA PHE A 220 -11.43 32.05 1.85
C PHE A 220 -11.63 32.43 0.39
N THR A 221 -12.13 31.52 -0.45
CA THR A 221 -12.23 31.71 -1.91
C THR A 221 -13.65 32.01 -2.39
N GLY A 222 -14.61 32.15 -1.47
CA GLY A 222 -16.02 32.42 -1.79
C GLY A 222 -16.73 31.24 -2.45
N GLY A 223 -16.42 30.01 -2.02
CA GLY A 223 -17.08 28.78 -2.49
C GLY A 223 -16.50 28.16 -3.76
N LYS A 224 -15.30 28.59 -4.22
CA LYS A 224 -14.65 27.95 -5.36
C LYS A 224 -14.14 26.55 -5.00
N GLU A 225 -14.30 25.61 -5.93
CA GLU A 225 -13.77 24.25 -5.73
C GLU A 225 -12.24 24.23 -5.63
N PRO A 226 -11.66 23.36 -4.79
CA PRO A 226 -10.21 23.22 -4.68
C PRO A 226 -9.61 22.67 -5.98
N ASN A 227 -8.70 23.44 -6.58
CA ASN A 227 -7.84 22.99 -7.68
C ASN A 227 -7.10 21.68 -7.34
N PRO A 228 -6.68 20.87 -8.33
CA PRO A 228 -5.97 19.62 -8.11
C PRO A 228 -4.73 19.74 -7.20
N ILE A 229 -4.00 20.86 -7.29
CA ILE A 229 -2.83 21.14 -6.44
C ILE A 229 -3.26 21.31 -4.97
N HIS A 230 -4.36 22.03 -4.70
CA HIS A 230 -4.90 22.16 -3.34
C HIS A 230 -5.32 20.80 -2.78
N ARG A 231 -6.02 19.98 -3.57
CA ARG A 231 -6.40 18.61 -3.15
C ARG A 231 -5.18 17.76 -2.82
N LEU A 232 -4.10 17.89 -3.58
CA LEU A 232 -2.83 17.20 -3.33
C LEU A 232 -2.19 17.65 -2.01
N ILE A 233 -2.12 18.97 -1.77
CA ILE A 233 -1.60 19.53 -0.51
C ILE A 233 -2.45 19.08 0.68
N PHE A 234 -3.77 19.12 0.56
CA PHE A 234 -4.68 18.67 1.61
C PHE A 234 -4.50 17.19 1.90
N GLY A 235 -4.37 16.35 0.86
CA GLY A 235 -4.06 14.93 1.02
C GLY A 235 -2.71 14.68 1.69
N MET A 236 -1.69 15.48 1.36
CA MET A 236 -0.38 15.41 2.00
C MET A 236 -0.44 15.76 3.49
N LEU A 237 -1.08 16.88 3.84
CA LEU A 237 -1.26 17.32 5.22
C LEU A 237 -2.11 16.31 6.02
N ALA A 238 -3.22 15.85 5.45
CA ALA A 238 -4.06 14.80 6.02
C ALA A 238 -3.24 13.53 6.34
N GLY A 239 -2.41 13.07 5.40
CA GLY A 239 -1.53 11.93 5.61
C GLY A 239 -0.48 12.17 6.71
N LEU A 240 0.10 13.37 6.80
CA LEU A 240 1.07 13.73 7.84
C LEU A 240 0.43 13.73 9.25
N PHE A 241 -0.74 14.34 9.40
CA PHE A 241 -1.46 14.36 10.68
C PHE A 241 -2.04 13.00 11.04
N GLY A 242 -2.63 12.28 10.09
CA GLY A 242 -3.13 10.91 10.28
C GLY A 242 -2.02 9.93 10.69
N GLN A 243 -0.86 10.03 10.06
CA GLN A 243 0.29 9.23 10.46
C GLN A 243 0.77 9.60 11.86
N SER A 244 0.78 10.89 12.21
CA SER A 244 1.18 11.35 13.55
C SER A 244 0.23 10.84 14.62
N ALA A 245 -1.08 10.86 14.38
CA ALA A 245 -2.09 10.35 15.31
C ALA A 245 -1.99 8.84 15.54
N SER A 246 -1.71 8.06 14.49
CA SER A 246 -1.58 6.59 14.56
C SER A 246 -0.18 6.10 14.98
N TYR A 247 0.81 6.99 15.03
CA TYR A 247 2.21 6.61 15.23
C TYR A 247 2.52 5.84 16.52
N PRO A 248 1.91 6.14 17.69
CA PRO A 248 2.13 5.36 18.89
C PRO A 248 1.80 3.87 18.73
N LEU A 249 0.69 3.56 18.03
CA LEU A 249 0.29 2.18 17.74
C LEU A 249 1.22 1.52 16.72
N ASP A 250 1.77 2.30 15.77
CA ASP A 250 2.81 1.83 14.86
C ASP A 250 4.08 1.41 15.61
N VAL A 251 4.55 2.18 16.60
CA VAL A 251 5.73 1.82 17.40
C VAL A 251 5.45 0.56 18.24
N ILE A 252 4.30 0.52 18.92
CA ILE A 252 3.89 -0.64 19.73
C ILE A 252 3.82 -1.90 18.86
N ARG A 253 3.19 -1.80 17.68
CA ARG A 253 3.15 -2.88 16.69
C ARG A 253 4.56 -3.41 16.38
N ARG A 254 5.53 -2.53 16.11
CA ARG A 254 6.90 -2.97 15.76
C ARG A 254 7.63 -3.64 16.91
N ARG A 255 7.41 -3.21 18.16
CA ARG A 255 7.97 -3.89 19.34
C ARG A 255 7.39 -5.27 19.53
N MET A 256 6.05 -5.40 19.47
CA MET A 256 5.38 -6.69 19.54
C MET A 256 5.82 -7.63 18.42
N GLN A 257 6.00 -7.10 17.20
CA GLN A 257 6.48 -7.89 16.07
C GLN A 257 7.94 -8.33 16.19
N THR A 258 8.74 -7.76 17.09
CA THR A 258 10.19 -8.05 17.22
C THR A 258 10.59 -8.63 18.57
N GLU A 259 9.62 -8.86 19.46
CA GLU A 259 9.77 -9.41 20.82
C GLU A 259 10.73 -10.61 20.91
N GLY A 260 10.51 -11.68 20.14
CA GLY A 260 11.37 -12.88 20.18
C GLY A 260 12.78 -12.70 19.60
N VAL A 261 13.12 -11.51 19.11
CA VAL A 261 14.50 -11.15 18.72
C VAL A 261 15.10 -10.15 19.70
N THR A 262 14.33 -9.19 20.19
CA THR A 262 14.81 -8.15 21.11
C THR A 262 14.86 -8.62 22.55
N GLY A 263 14.11 -9.68 22.92
CA GLY A 263 14.06 -10.23 24.28
C GLY A 263 13.20 -9.41 25.25
N ASN A 264 12.53 -8.35 24.78
CA ASN A 264 11.71 -7.48 25.62
C ASN A 264 10.26 -8.01 25.66
N PRO A 265 9.73 -8.44 26.83
CA PRO A 265 8.40 -9.03 26.91
C PRO A 265 7.31 -8.03 26.53
N CYS A 266 6.53 -8.36 25.50
CA CYS A 266 5.50 -7.53 24.89
C CYS A 266 4.17 -8.29 24.82
N SER A 267 3.66 -8.72 25.99
CA SER A 267 2.44 -9.54 26.08
C SER A 267 1.15 -8.79 25.71
N SER A 268 1.09 -7.49 25.97
CA SER A 268 -0.11 -6.67 25.72
C SER A 268 0.24 -5.30 25.14
N ILE A 269 -0.72 -4.68 24.44
CA ILE A 269 -0.59 -3.33 23.88
C ILE A 269 -0.32 -2.32 25.00
N LEU A 270 -1.12 -2.36 26.08
CA LEU A 270 -0.96 -1.45 27.22
C LEU A 270 0.35 -1.71 27.98
N GLY A 271 0.73 -2.98 28.18
CA GLY A 271 2.00 -3.33 28.81
C GLY A 271 3.19 -2.79 28.01
N THR A 272 3.18 -3.00 26.70
CA THR A 272 4.21 -2.49 25.78
C THR A 272 4.25 -0.96 25.79
N ALA A 273 3.09 -0.29 25.75
CA ALA A 273 3.01 1.16 25.82
C ALA A 273 3.59 1.71 27.14
N ARG A 274 3.23 1.11 28.28
CA ARG A 274 3.75 1.49 29.60
C ARG A 274 5.26 1.28 29.70
N MET A 275 5.79 0.16 29.19
CA MET A 275 7.23 -0.11 29.15
C MET A 275 7.96 0.96 28.33
N ILE A 276 7.49 1.28 27.12
CA ILE A 276 8.09 2.35 26.29
C ILE A 276 8.06 3.70 27.01
N ILE A 277 6.92 4.05 27.62
CA ILE A 277 6.77 5.33 28.32
C ILE A 277 7.71 5.41 29.52
N LYS A 278 7.85 4.33 30.29
CA LYS A 278 8.72 4.28 31.48
C LYS A 278 10.20 4.35 31.11
N GLU A 279 10.63 3.65 30.07
CA GLU A 279 12.05 3.54 29.70
C GLU A 279 12.54 4.67 28.79
N GLU A 280 11.68 5.15 27.89
CA GLU A 280 12.08 6.07 26.82
C GLU A 280 11.26 7.37 26.79
N GLY A 281 10.14 7.42 27.51
CA GLY A 281 9.23 8.56 27.53
C GLY A 281 8.28 8.62 26.34
N VAL A 282 7.26 9.47 26.46
CA VAL A 282 6.18 9.62 25.45
C VAL A 282 6.73 10.11 24.10
N ARG A 283 7.40 11.27 24.07
CA ARG A 283 7.88 11.88 22.82
C ARG A 283 9.03 11.10 22.18
N ARG A 284 9.96 10.58 22.97
CA ARG A 284 11.19 9.94 22.46
C ARG A 284 11.02 8.43 22.21
N GLY A 285 10.06 7.77 22.87
CA GLY A 285 9.70 6.38 22.64
C GLY A 285 8.58 6.24 21.60
N LEU A 286 7.37 6.69 21.93
CA LEU A 286 6.19 6.45 21.08
C LEU A 286 6.22 7.18 19.73
N TYR A 287 6.99 8.26 19.59
CA TYR A 287 7.15 9.01 18.34
C TYR A 287 8.52 8.81 17.67
N LYS A 288 9.26 7.78 18.07
CA LYS A 288 10.60 7.51 17.57
C LYS A 288 10.60 7.21 16.06
N GLY A 289 11.34 8.02 15.31
CA GLY A 289 11.49 7.87 13.85
C GLY A 289 10.31 8.40 13.03
N LEU A 290 9.37 9.16 13.63
CA LEU A 290 8.23 9.74 12.90
C LEU A 290 8.69 10.61 11.72
N SER A 291 9.71 11.43 11.93
CA SER A 291 10.26 12.30 10.88
C SER A 291 10.84 11.53 9.69
N MET A 292 11.36 10.31 9.91
CA MET A 292 11.78 9.43 8.81
C MET A 292 10.59 9.05 7.92
N ASN A 293 9.40 8.94 8.49
CA ASN A 293 8.18 8.67 7.74
C ASN A 293 7.77 9.87 6.87
N TRP A 294 7.94 11.09 7.38
CA TRP A 294 7.66 12.33 6.64
C TRP A 294 8.64 12.55 5.49
N VAL A 295 9.91 12.15 5.63
CA VAL A 295 10.91 12.29 4.56
C VAL A 295 10.74 11.22 3.48
N LYS A 296 10.57 9.95 3.87
CA LYS A 296 10.52 8.85 2.89
C LYS A 296 9.25 8.87 2.03
N GLY A 297 8.15 9.44 2.54
CA GLY A 297 6.85 9.47 1.85
C GLY A 297 6.93 10.22 0.52
N PRO A 298 7.31 11.51 0.52
CA PRO A 298 7.51 12.30 -0.69
C PRO A 298 8.51 11.67 -1.67
N ILE A 299 9.62 11.10 -1.17
CA ILE A 299 10.61 10.41 -2.02
C ILE A 299 9.97 9.22 -2.75
N ALA A 300 9.24 8.36 -2.04
CA ALA A 300 8.56 7.23 -2.65
C ALA A 300 7.52 7.67 -3.69
N VAL A 301 6.74 8.71 -3.38
CA VAL A 301 5.71 9.26 -4.28
C VAL A 301 6.36 9.82 -5.55
N GLY A 302 7.40 10.65 -5.41
CA GLY A 302 8.11 11.23 -6.56
C GLY A 302 8.70 10.16 -7.48
N ILE A 303 9.39 9.16 -6.92
CA ILE A 303 9.94 8.04 -7.69
C ILE A 303 8.84 7.24 -8.37
N SER A 304 7.72 6.99 -7.68
CA SER A 304 6.59 6.26 -8.26
C SER A 304 6.02 6.99 -9.48
N PHE A 305 5.82 8.30 -9.40
CA PHE A 305 5.31 9.07 -10.56
C PHE A 305 6.31 9.08 -11.71
N THR A 306 7.58 9.40 -11.45
CA THR A 306 8.61 9.38 -12.50
C THR A 306 8.74 8.01 -13.15
N THR A 307 8.74 6.94 -12.36
CA THR A 307 8.84 5.58 -12.88
C THR A 307 7.60 5.18 -13.66
N PHE A 308 6.41 5.58 -13.19
CA PHE A 308 5.15 5.33 -13.90
C PHE A 308 5.18 5.98 -15.28
N ASP A 309 5.52 7.27 -15.37
CA ASP A 309 5.57 8.01 -16.63
C ASP A 309 6.59 7.42 -17.61
N LEU A 310 7.79 7.07 -17.12
CA LEU A 310 8.83 6.44 -17.94
C LEU A 310 8.41 5.06 -18.44
N THR A 311 7.81 4.25 -17.57
CA THR A 311 7.37 2.89 -17.92
C THR A 311 6.21 2.96 -18.90
N GLN A 312 5.25 3.86 -18.69
CA GLN A 312 4.12 4.05 -19.59
C GLN A 312 4.59 4.53 -20.97
N ARG A 313 5.50 5.52 -21.04
CA ARG A 313 6.09 5.97 -22.31
C ARG A 313 6.81 4.83 -23.04
N THR A 314 7.56 4.01 -22.30
CA THR A 314 8.29 2.87 -22.88
C THR A 314 7.33 1.79 -23.37
N LEU A 315 6.30 1.44 -22.58
CA LEU A 315 5.27 0.48 -22.97
C LEU A 315 4.47 0.97 -24.18
N HIS A 316 4.11 2.25 -24.24
CA HIS A 316 3.45 2.82 -25.41
C HIS A 316 4.36 2.77 -26.64
N ARG A 317 5.65 3.08 -26.51
CA ARG A 317 6.62 2.96 -27.63
C ARG A 317 6.78 1.51 -28.12
N LEU A 318 6.82 0.55 -27.21
CA LEU A 318 6.94 -0.88 -27.54
C LEU A 318 5.64 -1.47 -28.11
N ALA A 319 4.48 -1.00 -27.65
CA ALA A 319 3.17 -1.50 -28.08
C ALA A 319 2.61 -0.81 -29.33
N MET A 320 3.16 0.34 -29.75
CA MET A 320 2.67 1.14 -30.90
C MET A 320 3.60 1.13 -32.14
N PHE A 321 4.67 0.31 -32.17
CA PHE A 321 5.50 0.11 -33.37
C PHE A 321 5.52 -1.36 -33.82
N LYS A 322 4.34 -2.00 -33.79
CA LYS A 322 4.09 -3.28 -34.46
C LYS A 322 2.73 -3.28 -35.16
N ASP A 323 2.41 -2.19 -35.83
CA ASP A 323 1.47 -2.19 -36.93
C ASP A 323 2.31 -1.95 -38.20
N THR A 324 2.83 -3.05 -38.76
CA THR A 324 3.32 -3.14 -40.14
C THR A 324 2.57 -4.28 -40.79
#